data_AF-A0A1G7PRS8-F1
#
_entry.id   AF-A0A1G7PRS8-F1
#
_cell.length_a   1.000
_cell.length_b   1.000
_cell.length_c   1.000
_cell.angle_alpha   90.00
_cell.angle_beta   90.00
_cell.angle_gamma   90.00
#
_symmetry.space_group_name_H-M   'P 1'
#
loop_
_entity.id
_entity.type
_entity.pdbx_description
1 polymer ?
#
loop_
_entity_poly.entity_id
_entity_poly.type
_entity_poly.pdbx_seq_one_letter_code
_entity_poly.pdbx_strand_id
1 'polypeptide(L)'
;MCSLCGILGCDDHWTNAIVRPGVYTRNHDTQSRRAEGMRRLKSANAVLSYRRLKLDVWQGRSYVMTSPTGGSSVFEALSHLWSEAEALSGRDLDPLDDDLIEWMEERTSL
;
A
#
# COMPACT_ATOMS: atom_id res chain seq x y z
N MET A 1 -14.83 -4.25 6.12
CA MET A 1 -15.24 -3.12 6.98
C MET A 1 -15.81 -3.68 8.29
N CYS A 2 -15.25 -3.36 9.46
CA CYS A 2 -15.81 -3.81 10.75
C CYS A 2 -16.83 -2.79 11.29
N SER A 3 -17.72 -3.22 12.19
CA SER A 3 -18.78 -2.36 12.76
C SER A 3 -18.23 -1.06 13.38
N LEU A 4 -17.04 -1.11 13.98
CA LEU A 4 -16.37 0.06 14.54
C LEU A 4 -16.01 1.10 13.46
N CYS A 5 -15.50 0.67 12.29
CA CYS A 5 -15.13 1.59 11.21
C CYS A 5 -16.32 2.37 10.65
N GLY A 6 -17.51 1.77 10.63
CA GLY A 6 -18.75 2.43 10.19
C GLY A 6 -19.22 3.53 11.14
N ILE A 7 -19.06 3.31 12.47
CA ILE A 7 -19.38 4.31 13.49
C ILE A 7 -18.35 5.45 13.50
N LEU A 8 -17.08 5.12 13.23
CA LEU A 8 -15.97 6.07 13.26
C LEU A 8 -15.86 6.96 12.00
N GLY A 9 -16.79 6.85 11.04
CA GLY A 9 -16.81 7.68 9.83
C GLY A 9 -15.51 7.66 9.03
N CYS A 10 -14.66 6.64 9.22
CA CYS A 10 -13.42 6.48 8.51
C CYS A 10 -13.75 5.84 7.16
N ASP A 11 -13.53 6.56 6.05
CA ASP A 11 -13.69 6.00 4.71
C ASP A 11 -12.97 4.66 4.59
N ASP A 12 -13.76 3.60 4.37
CA ASP A 12 -13.52 2.19 3.99
C ASP A 12 -12.37 1.39 4.63
N HIS A 13 -11.29 2.00 5.10
CA HIS A 13 -10.13 1.31 5.66
C HIS A 13 -9.36 2.16 6.69
N TRP A 14 -8.94 1.53 7.80
CA TRP A 14 -8.22 2.17 8.91
C TRP A 14 -6.89 2.80 8.50
N THR A 15 -6.31 2.36 7.39
CA THR A 15 -5.10 2.92 6.77
C THR A 15 -5.32 4.32 6.17
N ASN A 16 -6.57 4.75 5.96
CA ASN A 16 -6.88 6.04 5.36
C ASN A 16 -6.98 7.19 6.36
N ALA A 17 -6.98 6.95 7.68
CA ALA A 17 -7.23 7.97 8.69
C ALA A 17 -6.12 9.04 8.81
N ILE A 18 -6.49 10.33 8.79
CA ILE A 18 -5.57 11.43 9.11
C ILE A 18 -6.22 12.57 9.93
N VAL A 19 -5.74 12.77 11.15
CA VAL A 19 -5.36 14.00 11.88
C VAL A 19 -4.79 13.45 13.20
N ARG A 20 -3.64 13.96 13.63
CA ARG A 20 -2.89 13.55 14.84
C ARG A 20 -2.25 14.83 15.39
N PRO A 21 -2.00 15.04 16.71
CA PRO A 21 -1.81 14.07 17.79
C PRO A 21 -3.01 13.95 18.77
N GLY A 22 -3.25 12.75 19.30
CA GLY A 22 -4.36 12.39 20.23
C GLY A 22 -5.53 11.63 19.58
N VAL A 23 -5.70 11.84 18.27
CA VAL A 23 -6.41 11.03 17.26
C VAL A 23 -7.83 10.53 17.62
N TYR A 24 -8.83 11.29 17.18
CA TYR A 24 -9.91 10.74 16.38
C TYR A 24 -10.22 11.73 15.26
N THR A 25 -10.44 11.27 14.02
CA THR A 25 -10.63 12.15 12.86
C THR A 25 -11.75 11.67 11.96
N ARG A 26 -12.65 12.60 11.57
CA ARG A 26 -13.69 12.39 10.55
C ARG A 26 -13.15 12.44 9.12
N ASN A 27 -11.87 12.78 8.98
CA ASN A 27 -11.07 12.64 7.77
C ASN A 27 -11.57 13.40 6.52
N HIS A 28 -12.00 14.66 6.68
CA HIS A 28 -12.45 15.49 5.55
C HIS A 28 -11.32 16.16 4.76
N ASP A 29 -10.09 16.17 5.27
CA ASP A 29 -8.95 16.79 4.57
C ASP A 29 -8.46 15.90 3.41
N THR A 30 -9.01 16.16 2.24
CA THR A 30 -8.64 15.45 1.00
C THR A 30 -7.19 15.65 0.61
N GLN A 31 -6.57 16.80 0.90
CA GLN A 31 -5.18 17.05 0.52
C GLN A 31 -4.24 16.20 1.34
N SER A 32 -4.40 16.22 2.66
CA SER A 32 -3.55 15.41 3.53
C SER A 32 -3.80 13.91 3.32
N ARG A 33 -5.03 13.49 2.95
CA ARG A 33 -5.31 12.09 2.56
C ARG A 33 -4.53 11.68 1.33
N ARG A 34 -4.50 12.51 0.30
CA ARG A 34 -3.70 12.27 -0.90
C ARG A 34 -2.21 12.22 -0.57
N ALA A 35 -1.70 13.16 0.22
CA ALA A 35 -0.31 13.17 0.64
C ALA A 35 0.07 11.89 1.40
N GLU A 36 -0.80 11.43 2.29
CA GLU A 36 -0.59 10.18 3.03
C GLU A 36 -0.68 8.94 2.14
N GLY A 37 -1.60 8.92 1.18
CA GLY A 37 -1.65 7.92 0.13
C GLY A 37 -0.36 7.86 -0.68
N MET A 38 0.18 9.01 -1.09
CA MET A 38 1.46 9.08 -1.81
C MET A 38 2.64 8.59 -0.96
N ARG A 39 2.67 8.91 0.34
CA ARG A 39 3.68 8.37 1.27
C ARG A 39 3.60 6.84 1.35
N ARG A 40 2.40 6.30 1.50
CA ARG A 40 2.16 4.85 1.49
C ARG A 40 2.60 4.20 0.18
N LEU A 41 2.22 4.78 -0.96
CA LEU A 41 2.67 4.29 -2.28
C LEU A 41 4.19 4.30 -2.41
N LYS A 42 4.87 5.36 -1.93
CA LYS A 42 6.33 5.44 -1.97
C LYS A 42 6.96 4.30 -1.15
N SER A 43 6.48 4.08 0.07
CA SER A 43 6.97 2.99 0.93
C SER A 43 6.71 1.61 0.31
N ALA A 44 5.49 1.36 -0.18
CA ALA A 44 5.14 0.08 -0.81
C ALA A 44 6.00 -0.18 -2.07
N ASN A 45 6.16 0.81 -2.94
CA ASN A 45 6.98 0.68 -4.15
C ASN A 45 8.47 0.47 -3.84
N ALA A 46 8.98 0.97 -2.72
CA ALA A 46 10.35 0.71 -2.32
C ALA A 46 10.58 -0.81 -2.12
N VAL A 47 9.64 -1.49 -1.47
CA VAL A 47 9.69 -2.95 -1.25
C VAL A 47 9.40 -3.71 -2.55
N LEU A 48 8.30 -3.38 -3.23
CA LEU A 48 7.86 -4.07 -4.46
C LEU A 48 8.89 -4.02 -5.59
N SER A 49 9.76 -3.00 -5.60
CA SER A 49 10.82 -2.88 -6.59
C SER A 49 11.82 -4.04 -6.56
N TYR A 50 11.92 -4.79 -5.45
CA TYR A 50 12.67 -6.05 -5.36
C TYR A 50 12.20 -7.08 -6.41
N ARG A 51 10.88 -7.16 -6.65
CA ARG A 51 10.28 -8.00 -7.70
C ARG A 51 9.96 -7.24 -8.98
N ARG A 52 10.46 -6.00 -9.13
CA ARG A 52 10.19 -5.10 -10.26
C ARG A 52 8.70 -4.79 -10.45
N LEU A 53 7.89 -4.93 -9.40
CA LEU A 53 6.47 -4.60 -9.41
C LEU A 53 6.28 -3.11 -9.10
N LYS A 54 5.21 -2.53 -9.63
CA LYS A 54 4.84 -1.14 -9.38
C LYS A 54 3.39 -1.04 -8.93
N LEU A 55 3.16 -0.32 -7.84
CA LEU A 55 1.87 0.01 -7.28
C LEU A 55 1.51 1.48 -7.58
N ASP A 56 0.28 1.73 -8.00
CA ASP A 56 -0.27 3.07 -8.19
C ASP A 56 -1.72 3.13 -7.66
N VAL A 57 -2.28 4.33 -7.57
CA VAL A 57 -3.69 4.53 -7.21
C VAL A 57 -4.54 4.57 -8.47
N TRP A 58 -5.62 3.80 -8.46
CA TRP A 58 -6.63 3.76 -9.50
C TRP A 58 -7.93 4.43 -9.02
N GLN A 59 -8.42 5.41 -9.78
CA GLN A 59 -9.69 6.12 -9.52
C GLN A 59 -9.82 6.67 -8.08
N GLY A 60 -8.69 6.96 -7.42
CA GLY A 60 -8.64 7.59 -6.09
C GLY A 60 -9.06 6.71 -4.92
N ARG A 61 -9.36 5.42 -5.13
CA ARG A 61 -9.85 4.51 -4.08
C ARG A 61 -9.23 3.12 -4.14
N SER A 62 -9.05 2.58 -5.33
CA SER A 62 -8.44 1.27 -5.54
C SER A 62 -6.94 1.42 -5.81
N TYR A 63 -6.22 0.32 -5.72
CA TYR A 63 -4.83 0.20 -6.14
C TYR A 63 -4.75 -0.56 -7.46
N VAL A 64 -3.79 -0.19 -8.29
CA VAL A 64 -3.40 -0.98 -9.46
C VAL A 64 -1.95 -1.40 -9.30
N MET A 65 -1.69 -2.70 -9.46
CA MET A 65 -0.35 -3.25 -9.53
C MET A 65 -0.02 -3.64 -10.96
N THR A 66 1.21 -3.38 -11.37
CA THR A 66 1.72 -3.67 -12.71
C THR A 66 3.06 -4.39 -12.63
N SER A 67 3.29 -5.29 -13.59
CA SER A 67 4.51 -6.07 -13.76
C SER A 67 5.28 -5.63 -15.00
N PRO A 68 6.59 -5.90 -15.09
CA PRO A 68 7.39 -5.53 -16.25
C PRO A 68 7.04 -6.34 -17.50
N THR A 69 6.31 -7.45 -17.36
CA THR A 69 5.83 -8.30 -18.46
C THR A 69 4.46 -7.84 -19.00
N GLY A 70 3.90 -6.74 -18.48
CA GLY A 70 2.63 -6.17 -18.93
C GLY A 70 1.39 -6.69 -18.20
N GLY A 71 1.55 -7.62 -17.25
CA GLY A 71 0.45 -8.04 -16.38
C GLY A 71 0.05 -6.93 -15.40
N SER A 72 -1.24 -6.86 -15.05
CA SER A 72 -1.78 -5.92 -14.06
C SER A 72 -2.92 -6.51 -13.25
N SER A 73 -3.06 -6.09 -11.99
CA SER A 73 -4.22 -6.39 -11.15
C SER A 73 -4.73 -5.13 -10.44
N VAL A 74 -6.02 -5.12 -10.10
CA VAL A 74 -6.67 -4.00 -9.39
C VAL A 74 -7.32 -4.54 -8.12
N PHE A 75 -7.08 -3.87 -6.99
CA PHE A 75 -7.61 -4.31 -5.70
C PHE A 75 -7.97 -3.13 -4.79
N GLU A 76 -8.94 -3.32 -3.91
CA GLU A 76 -9.57 -2.24 -3.13
C GLU A 76 -8.81 -1.87 -1.84
N ALA A 77 -8.02 -2.81 -1.30
CA ALA A 77 -7.41 -2.64 0.02
C ALA A 77 -5.95 -3.05 0.02
N LEU A 78 -5.11 -2.28 0.73
CA LEU A 78 -3.68 -2.56 0.86
C LEU A 78 -3.40 -3.90 1.56
N SER A 79 -4.37 -4.47 2.28
CA SER A 79 -4.25 -5.83 2.84
C SER A 79 -4.10 -6.92 1.77
N HIS A 80 -4.45 -6.65 0.52
CA HIS A 80 -4.32 -7.60 -0.60
C HIS A 80 -2.94 -7.51 -1.27
N LEU A 81 -2.06 -6.61 -0.81
CA LEU A 81 -0.83 -6.27 -1.50
C LEU A 81 0.06 -7.49 -1.80
N TRP A 82 0.31 -8.33 -0.80
CA TRP A 82 1.24 -9.46 -0.93
C TRP A 82 0.67 -10.55 -1.82
N SER A 83 -0.57 -10.97 -1.57
CA SER A 83 -1.23 -11.98 -2.41
C SER A 83 -1.31 -11.57 -3.88
N GLU A 84 -1.56 -10.29 -4.15
CA GLU A 84 -1.60 -9.76 -5.52
C GLU A 84 -0.21 -9.70 -6.16
N ALA A 85 0.82 -9.34 -5.37
CA ALA A 85 2.20 -9.35 -5.83
C ALA A 85 2.71 -10.76 -6.17
N GLU A 86 2.36 -11.75 -5.35
CA GLU A 86 2.70 -13.15 -5.58
C GLU A 86 2.01 -13.68 -6.83
N ALA A 87 0.69 -13.46 -6.94
CA ALA A 87 -0.09 -13.86 -8.11
C ALA A 87 0.46 -13.23 -9.40
N LEU A 88 0.84 -11.95 -9.36
CA LEU A 88 1.30 -11.23 -10.53
C LEU A 88 2.75 -11.54 -10.92
N SER A 89 3.61 -11.84 -9.95
CA SER A 89 5.01 -12.20 -10.19
C SER A 89 5.24 -13.69 -10.41
N GLY A 90 4.27 -14.54 -10.03
CA GLY A 90 4.37 -16.00 -10.09
C GLY A 90 5.39 -16.58 -9.11
N ARG A 91 5.77 -15.83 -8.06
CA ARG A 91 6.76 -16.20 -7.05
C ARG A 91 6.31 -15.69 -5.69
N ASP A 92 6.63 -16.45 -4.66
CA ASP A 92 6.36 -16.05 -3.28
C ASP A 92 7.09 -14.73 -2.94
N LEU A 93 6.43 -13.91 -2.14
CA LEU A 93 6.92 -12.61 -1.70
C LEU A 93 6.60 -12.45 -0.23
N ASP A 94 7.40 -13.12 0.60
CA ASP A 94 7.36 -12.93 2.04
C ASP A 94 8.05 -11.60 2.42
N PRO A 95 7.33 -10.64 3.02
CA PRO A 95 7.92 -9.39 3.49
C PRO A 95 8.94 -9.55 4.62
N LEU A 96 9.03 -10.74 5.23
CA LEU A 96 9.98 -11.07 6.30
C LEU A 96 11.11 -11.99 5.80
N ASP A 97 11.24 -12.18 4.49
CA ASP A 97 12.33 -12.94 3.89
C ASP A 97 13.69 -12.24 4.11
N ASP A 98 14.69 -12.99 4.56
CA ASP A 98 16.01 -12.45 4.90
C ASP A 98 16.70 -11.81 3.68
N ASP A 99 16.60 -12.40 2.49
CA ASP A 99 17.21 -11.87 1.26
C ASP A 99 16.56 -10.53 0.88
N LEU A 100 15.24 -10.40 1.07
CA LEU A 100 14.53 -9.15 0.86
C LEU A 100 14.98 -8.07 1.86
N ILE A 101 15.10 -8.41 3.13
CA ILE A 101 15.51 -7.48 4.19
C ILE A 101 16.94 -6.98 3.93
N GLU A 102 17.88 -7.89 3.68
CA GLU A 102 19.28 -7.55 3.39
C GLU A 102 19.37 -6.62 2.17
N TRP A 103 18.66 -6.96 1.08
CA TRP A 103 18.59 -6.11 -0.11
C TRP A 103 18.05 -4.70 0.17
N MET A 104 17.07 -4.56 1.06
CA MET A 104 16.52 -3.25 1.45
C MET A 104 17.50 -2.41 2.28
N GLU A 105 18.24 -3.06 3.18
CA GLU A 105 19.25 -2.40 4.03
C GLU A 105 20.43 -1.89 3.21
N GLU A 106 20.91 -2.69 2.24
CA GLU A 106 21.97 -2.28 1.30
C GLU A 106 21.55 -1.05 0.49
N ARG A 107 20.31 -1.02 0.00
CA ARG A 107 19.76 0.10 -0.78
C ARG A 107 19.57 1.38 0.02
N THR A 108 19.35 1.29 1.32
CA THR A 108 19.12 2.44 2.21
C THR A 108 20.44 3.02 2.72
N SER A 109 21.51 2.23 2.68
CA SER A 109 22.87 2.63 3.09
C SER A 109 23.62 3.43 2.02
N LEU A 110 23.01 3.63 0.85
CA LEU A 110 23.50 4.44 -0.28
C LEU A 110 22.84 5.83 -0.30
#